data_AF-A0A7X7GJS9-F1
#
_entry.id   AF-A0A7X7GJS9-F1
#
_cell.length_a   1.000
_cell.length_b   1.000
_cell.length_c   1.000
_cell.angle_alpha   90.00
_cell.angle_beta   90.00
_cell.angle_gamma   90.00
#
_symmetry.space_group_name_H-M   'P 1'
#
loop_
_entity.id
_entity.type
_entity.pdbx_description
1 polymer ?
#
loop_
_entity_poly.entity_id
_entity_poly.type
_entity_poly.pdbx_seq_one_letter_code
_entity_poly.pdbx_strand_id
1 'polypeptide(L)'
;MAIIRSIEAGTQRVNRHDSEVDCYYQIIDDGERLLHLSTFGSDNRQSKPKSSQSIQLDRDMAVQLIEVLLKVFPDILPEAKKALPGPSGAASSTGESPIFQSLLRELGVVE
;
A
#
# COMPACT_ATOMS: atom_id res chain seq x y z
N MET A 1 -8.15 5.71 -13.70
CA MET A 1 -8.16 4.37 -13.09
C MET A 1 -7.15 3.53 -13.86
N ALA A 2 -6.29 2.78 -13.18
CA ALA A 2 -5.29 1.92 -13.82
C ALA A 2 -4.88 0.78 -12.88
N ILE A 3 -4.44 -0.34 -13.45
CA ILE A 3 -3.64 -1.37 -12.76
C ILE A 3 -2.18 -1.03 -13.05
N ILE A 4 -1.35 -0.95 -12.01
CA ILE A 4 0.08 -0.69 -12.14
C ILE A 4 0.75 -1.92 -12.76
N ARG A 5 1.63 -1.69 -13.73
CA ARG A 5 2.36 -2.75 -14.45
C ARG A 5 3.86 -2.78 -14.15
N SER A 6 4.41 -1.68 -13.65
CA SER A 6 5.81 -1.53 -13.23
C SER A 6 5.97 -0.30 -12.35
N ILE A 7 6.94 -0.34 -11.43
CA ILE A 7 7.32 0.80 -10.59
C ILE A 7 8.81 1.06 -10.79
N GLU A 8 9.14 2.20 -11.40
CA GLU A 8 10.51 2.57 -11.74
C GLU A 8 10.80 4.02 -11.34
N ALA A 9 12.08 4.34 -11.14
CA ALA A 9 12.49 5.71 -10.87
C ALA A 9 12.25 6.61 -12.10
N GLY A 10 11.40 7.62 -11.93
CA GLY A 10 11.18 8.65 -12.96
C GLY A 10 12.38 9.57 -13.13
N THR A 11 12.54 10.13 -14.33
CA THR A 11 13.59 11.12 -14.66
C THR A 11 13.11 12.56 -14.57
N GLN A 12 11.81 12.77 -14.42
CA GLN A 12 11.19 14.09 -14.37
C GLN A 12 11.29 14.70 -12.97
N ARG A 13 11.46 16.03 -12.92
CA ARG A 13 11.36 16.77 -11.66
C ARG A 13 9.90 16.91 -11.25
N VAL A 14 9.55 16.32 -10.11
CA VAL A 14 8.23 16.43 -9.49
C VAL A 14 8.26 17.41 -8.32
N ASN A 15 7.17 18.16 -8.12
CA ASN A 15 7.02 19.10 -7.00
C ASN A 15 5.98 18.56 -6.01
N ARG A 16 6.07 18.99 -4.75
CA ARG A 16 5.06 18.70 -3.73
C ARG A 16 3.69 19.27 -4.15
N HIS A 17 2.63 18.49 -3.99
CA HIS A 17 1.26 18.96 -4.17
C HIS A 17 0.83 19.95 -3.07
N ASP A 18 -0.12 20.82 -3.36
CA ASP A 18 -0.61 21.91 -2.49
C ASP A 18 -1.76 21.49 -1.56
N SER A 19 -2.26 20.26 -1.70
CA SER A 19 -3.44 19.75 -1.02
C SER A 19 -3.26 18.30 -0.59
N GLU A 20 -4.00 17.92 0.45
CA GLU A 20 -4.06 16.57 1.00
C GLU A 20 -5.40 15.93 0.63
N VAL A 21 -5.42 14.60 0.51
CA VAL A 21 -6.60 13.83 0.07
C VAL A 21 -6.78 12.62 0.98
N ASP A 22 -8.02 12.22 1.18
CA ASP A 22 -8.32 10.94 1.81
C ASP A 22 -8.02 9.81 0.83
N CYS A 23 -7.41 8.73 1.30
CA CYS A 23 -7.20 7.51 0.53
C CYS A 23 -7.89 6.34 1.20
N TYR A 24 -8.83 5.72 0.49
CA TYR A 24 -9.47 4.47 0.92
C TYR A 24 -8.84 3.30 0.18
N TYR A 25 -8.75 2.16 0.85
CA TYR A 25 -8.35 0.91 0.22
C TYR A 25 -9.49 -0.10 0.20
N GLN A 26 -9.49 -0.95 -0.83
CA GLN A 26 -10.36 -2.11 -0.94
C GLN A 26 -9.54 -3.29 -1.47
N ILE A 27 -10.00 -4.51 -1.14
CA ILE A 27 -9.45 -5.75 -1.68
C ILE A 27 -10.44 -6.25 -2.73
N ILE A 28 -9.94 -6.59 -3.91
CA ILE A 28 -10.70 -7.23 -4.98
C ILE A 28 -10.19 -8.65 -5.10
N ASP A 29 -11.08 -9.63 -4.96
CA ASP A 29 -10.78 -11.06 -5.06
C ASP A 29 -11.61 -11.67 -6.21
N ASP A 30 -11.35 -11.25 -7.45
CA ASP A 30 -12.00 -11.77 -8.67
C ASP A 30 -10.95 -12.30 -9.64
N GLY A 31 -10.56 -13.56 -9.44
CA GLY A 31 -9.49 -14.23 -10.18
C GLY A 31 -8.10 -13.95 -9.60
N GLU A 32 -7.68 -12.69 -9.60
CA GLU A 32 -6.43 -12.24 -8.98
C GLU A 32 -6.73 -11.26 -7.84
N ARG A 33 -6.04 -11.44 -6.71
CA ARG A 33 -6.16 -10.52 -5.58
C ARG A 33 -5.48 -9.19 -5.91
N LEU A 34 -6.27 -8.12 -5.93
CA LEU A 34 -5.78 -6.76 -6.15
C LEU A 34 -6.03 -5.87 -4.94
N LEU A 35 -5.03 -5.07 -4.56
CA LEU A 35 -5.21 -3.92 -3.68
C LEU A 35 -5.66 -2.74 -4.53
N HIS A 36 -6.87 -2.23 -4.26
CA HIS A 36 -7.38 -1.02 -4.86
C HIS A 36 -7.20 0.17 -3.92
N LEU A 37 -6.63 1.26 -4.41
CA LEU A 37 -6.50 2.52 -3.69
C LEU A 37 -7.28 3.61 -4.45
N SER A 38 -8.12 4.35 -3.75
CA SER A 38 -8.90 5.45 -4.29
C SER A 38 -8.75 6.69 -3.44
N THR A 39 -8.33 7.79 -4.07
CA THR A 39 -8.22 9.09 -3.40
C THR A 39 -9.45 9.95 -3.66
N PHE A 40 -9.87 10.68 -2.64
CA PHE A 40 -11.02 11.57 -2.65
C PHE A 40 -10.58 12.99 -2.29
N GLY A 41 -11.05 13.96 -3.07
CA GLY A 41 -10.58 15.35 -2.99
C GLY A 41 -10.73 15.97 -1.59
N SER A 42 -9.93 17.01 -1.34
CA SER A 42 -9.82 17.72 -0.05
C SER A 42 -11.09 18.45 0.40
N ASP A 43 -11.10 18.84 1.68
CA ASP A 43 -12.17 19.52 2.43
C ASP A 43 -12.77 20.78 1.76
N ASN A 44 -12.13 21.32 0.71
CA ASN A 44 -12.54 22.55 0.03
C ASN A 44 -13.58 22.36 -1.11
N ARG A 45 -14.28 21.22 -1.21
CA ARG A 45 -15.37 21.03 -2.19
C ARG A 45 -16.76 21.18 -1.58
N GLN A 46 -17.58 22.04 -2.20
CA GLN A 46 -19.02 22.19 -1.92
C GLN A 46 -19.91 20.97 -2.28
N SER A 47 -19.35 19.88 -2.83
CA SER A 47 -20.11 18.71 -3.30
C SER A 47 -19.51 17.40 -2.77
N LYS A 48 -20.35 16.34 -2.68
CA LYS A 48 -19.96 15.02 -2.14
C LYS A 48 -18.61 14.55 -2.73
N PRO A 49 -17.72 13.94 -1.92
CA PRO A 49 -16.41 13.51 -2.38
C PRO A 49 -16.54 12.57 -3.59
N LYS A 50 -16.02 12.99 -4.74
CA LYS A 50 -15.88 12.15 -5.94
C LYS A 50 -14.43 11.70 -6.02
N SER A 51 -14.20 10.41 -6.24
CA SER A 51 -12.85 9.88 -6.45
C SER A 51 -12.17 10.65 -7.58
N SER A 52 -11.01 11.22 -7.30
CA SER A 52 -10.22 11.98 -8.28
C SER A 52 -9.24 11.07 -9.00
N GLN A 53 -8.72 10.05 -8.32
CA GLN A 53 -7.74 9.11 -8.84
C GLN A 53 -7.91 7.75 -8.17
N SER A 54 -7.60 6.68 -8.92
CA SER A 54 -7.52 5.34 -8.37
C SER A 54 -6.52 4.47 -9.11
N ILE A 55 -5.83 3.62 -8.33
CA ILE A 55 -4.80 2.68 -8.79
C ILE A 55 -5.06 1.30 -8.19
N GLN A 56 -4.54 0.28 -8.86
CA GLN A 56 -4.59 -1.11 -8.40
C GLN A 56 -3.19 -1.72 -8.45
N LEU A 57 -2.90 -2.57 -7.47
CA LEU A 57 -1.64 -3.29 -7.34
C LEU A 57 -1.98 -4.78 -7.20
N ASP A 58 -1.33 -5.60 -8.01
CA ASP A 58 -1.24 -7.04 -7.75
C ASP A 58 -0.16 -7.33 -6.71
N ARG A 59 0.09 -8.62 -6.47
CA ARG A 59 1.09 -9.09 -5.52
C ARG A 59 2.50 -8.62 -5.87
N ASP A 60 2.90 -8.71 -7.14
CA ASP A 60 4.27 -8.45 -7.55
C ASP A 60 4.57 -6.95 -7.56
N MET A 61 3.60 -6.13 -7.93
CA MET A 61 3.68 -4.68 -7.81
C MET A 61 3.65 -4.21 -6.35
N ALA A 62 2.95 -4.92 -5.46
CA ALA A 62 3.00 -4.64 -4.03
C ALA A 62 4.41 -4.86 -3.47
N VAL A 63 5.14 -5.89 -3.92
CA VAL A 63 6.54 -6.11 -3.54
C VAL A 63 7.43 -4.96 -4.02
N GLN A 64 7.32 -4.56 -5.28
CA GLN A 64 8.09 -3.41 -5.80
C GLN A 64 7.78 -2.11 -5.05
N LEU A 65 6.51 -1.91 -4.68
CA LEU A 65 6.13 -0.74 -3.89
C LEU A 65 6.78 -0.76 -2.50
N ILE A 66 6.82 -1.92 -1.83
CA ILE A 66 7.51 -2.08 -0.53
C ILE A 66 8.99 -1.75 -0.68
N GLU A 67 9.66 -2.26 -1.70
CA GLU A 67 11.08 -1.95 -1.97
C GLU A 67 11.32 -0.44 -2.12
N VAL A 68 10.47 0.25 -2.88
CA VAL A 68 10.57 1.71 -3.04
C VAL A 68 10.30 2.44 -1.73
N LEU A 69 9.30 2.02 -0.94
CA LEU A 69 9.00 2.62 0.36
C LEU A 69 10.17 2.49 1.33
N LEU A 70 10.79 1.32 1.43
CA LEU A 70 11.95 1.07 2.29
C LEU A 70 13.19 1.81 1.82
N LYS A 71 13.37 1.99 0.50
CA LYS A 71 14.45 2.80 -0.05
C LYS A 71 14.30 4.29 0.29
N VAL A 72 13.07 4.81 0.30
CA VAL A 72 12.78 6.22 0.60
C VAL A 72 12.77 6.50 2.10
N PHE A 73 12.26 5.56 2.89
CA PHE A 73 12.14 5.68 4.34
C PHE A 73 12.77 4.46 5.02
N PRO A 74 14.10 4.42 5.17
CA PRO A 74 14.82 3.23 5.64
C PRO A 74 14.53 2.85 7.10
N ASP A 75 13.93 3.77 7.87
CA ASP A 75 13.67 3.64 9.29
C ASP A 75 12.23 3.28 9.63
N ILE A 76 11.33 3.02 8.67
CA ILE A 76 9.88 2.84 8.94
C ILE A 76 9.49 1.49 9.55
N LEU A 77 10.40 0.51 9.56
CA LEU A 77 10.07 -0.86 9.96
C LEU A 77 9.64 -1.00 11.44
N PRO A 78 10.30 -0.37 12.42
CA PRO A 78 9.86 -0.39 13.82
C PRO A 78 8.45 0.18 14.01
N GLU A 79 8.14 1.30 13.35
CA GLU A 79 6.85 1.99 13.39
C GLU A 79 5.78 1.15 12.70
N ALA A 80 6.08 0.57 11.54
CA ALA A 80 5.19 -0.34 10.84
C ALA A 80 4.88 -1.58 11.71
N LYS A 81 5.88 -2.16 12.37
CA LYS A 81 5.71 -3.29 13.30
C LYS A 81 4.77 -2.95 14.46
N LYS A 82 4.85 -1.72 14.99
CA LYS A 82 3.94 -1.24 16.04
C LYS A 82 2.51 -1.01 15.52
N ALA A 83 2.36 -0.57 14.28
CA ALA A 83 1.07 -0.28 13.65
C ALA A 83 0.33 -1.54 13.18
N LEU A 84 1.06 -2.61 12.85
CA LEU A 84 0.45 -3.90 12.52
C LEU A 84 -0.23 -4.46 13.78
N PRO A 85 -1.55 -4.77 13.73
CA PRO A 85 -2.22 -5.38 14.86
C PRO A 85 -1.50 -6.69 15.20
N GLY A 86 -1.13 -6.85 16.48
CA GLY A 86 -0.57 -8.10 16.97
C GLY A 86 -1.53 -9.28 16.75
N PRO A 87 -1.06 -10.53 16.86
CA PRO A 87 -1.79 -11.74 16.47
C PRO A 87 -3.01 -12.11 17.35
N SER A 88 -3.73 -11.15 17.93
CA SER A 88 -4.88 -11.39 18.78
C SER A 88 -6.14 -10.72 18.23
N GLY A 89 -6.90 -11.47 17.43
CA GLY A 89 -8.30 -11.13 17.12
C GLY A 89 -8.82 -11.59 15.76
N ALA A 90 -9.00 -12.92 15.61
CA ALA A 90 -9.84 -13.65 14.63
C ALA A 90 -10.27 -12.92 13.34
N ALA A 91 -9.83 -13.35 12.15
CA ALA A 91 -10.30 -14.60 11.55
C ALA A 91 -9.20 -15.44 10.88
N SER A 92 -9.33 -16.74 11.05
CA SER A 92 -8.41 -17.80 10.61
C SER A 92 -8.36 -18.01 9.10
N SER A 93 -7.13 -18.32 8.66
CA SER A 93 -6.74 -19.26 7.60
C SER A 93 -7.18 -18.95 6.15
N THR A 94 -6.24 -18.40 5.37
CA THR A 94 -5.42 -19.21 4.45
C THR A 94 -4.28 -18.35 3.87
N GLY A 95 -3.04 -18.81 4.05
CA GLY A 95 -1.92 -18.42 3.18
C GLY A 95 -1.28 -17.07 3.47
N GLU A 96 -0.68 -16.89 4.64
CA GLU A 96 0.42 -15.93 4.71
C GLU A 96 1.51 -16.41 3.76
N SER A 97 1.74 -15.64 2.69
CA SER A 97 2.73 -15.94 1.66
C SER A 97 4.08 -16.25 2.33
N PRO A 98 4.76 -17.37 1.99
CA PRO A 98 6.07 -17.70 2.54
C PRO A 98 7.10 -16.57 2.39
N ILE A 99 6.93 -15.74 1.34
CA ILE A 99 7.75 -14.54 1.12
C ILE A 99 7.47 -13.44 2.15
N PHE A 100 6.22 -13.28 2.58
CA PHE A 100 5.88 -12.32 3.64
C PHE A 100 6.46 -12.77 4.97
N GLN A 101 6.36 -14.06 5.29
CA GLN A 101 7.00 -14.63 6.47
C GLN A 101 8.53 -14.56 6.42
N SER A 102 9.14 -14.83 5.26
CA SER A 102 10.59 -14.68 5.06
C SER A 102 11.03 -13.22 5.20
N LEU A 103 10.28 -12.27 4.64
CA LEU A 103 10.55 -10.85 4.78
C LEU A 103 10.46 -10.44 6.25
N LEU A 104 9.40 -10.84 6.97
CA LEU A 104 9.27 -10.55 8.39
C LEU A 104 10.42 -11.16 9.21
N ARG A 105 10.92 -12.34 8.84
CA ARG A 105 12.04 -13.00 9.50
C ARG A 105 13.39 -12.33 9.20
N GLU A 106 13.66 -12.00 7.94
CA GLU A 106 14.87 -11.26 7.53
C GLU A 106 14.90 -9.85 8.13
N LEU A 107 13.73 -9.26 8.36
CA LEU A 107 13.57 -7.96 9.01
C LEU A 107 13.48 -8.03 10.54
N GLY A 108 13.65 -9.22 11.17
CA GLY A 108 13.65 -9.38 12.63
C GLY A 108 12.30 -9.10 13.31
N VAL A 109 11.21 -9.22 12.56
CA VAL A 109 9.84 -8.95 13.02
C VAL A 109 9.26 -10.16 13.76
N VAL A 110 9.68 -11.39 13.40
CA VAL A 110 9.30 -12.67 14.02
C VAL A 110 10.55 -13.53 14.24
N GLU A 111 10.57 -14.33 15.32
CA GLU A 111 11.66 -15.32 15.59
C GLU A 111 11.66 -16.50 14.60
#